data_AF-A0A010QXF8-F1
#
_entry.id   AF-A0A010QXF8-F1
#
_cell.length_a   1.000
_cell.length_b   1.000
_cell.length_c   1.000
_cell.angle_alpha   90.00
_cell.angle_beta   90.00
_cell.angle_gamma   90.00
#
_symmetry.space_group_name_H-M   'P 1'
#
loop_
_entity.id
_entity.type
_entity.pdbx_description
1 polymer ?
#
loop_
_entity_poly.entity_id
_entity_poly.type
_entity_poly.pdbx_seq_one_letter_code
_entity_poly.pdbx_strand_id
1 'polypeptide(L)'
;MSGRVKKRSSKESASSLRSACDDVFDRFGSNDVMPCTRCFRAKRTCRMAEGANTCQGCKNLKRPCDGLVVASSLRRLSDQRQEWEAKEEQASDALLGLHEKLAQIQSEVAEAAGRLARIRAIRRKVKERHVETFARGMQELEGEDDVLPALDAHERWVVNDLQAAGVSNEADWASFGIGDEFASLGPLVSSSDTRQVIGGSSGGS
;
A
#
# COMPACT_ATOMS: atom_id res chain seq x y z
N MET A 1 32.99 4.06 -52.00
CA MET A 1 34.30 4.24 -51.34
C MET A 1 34.61 2.97 -50.57
N SER A 2 35.60 2.17 -51.00
CA SER A 2 35.92 0.86 -50.42
C SER A 2 36.54 1.00 -49.03
N GLY A 3 35.84 0.48 -48.00
CA GLY A 3 36.33 0.43 -46.63
C GLY A 3 37.41 -0.63 -46.46
N ARG A 4 38.66 -0.21 -46.32
CA ARG A 4 39.79 -1.08 -45.99
C ARG A 4 39.72 -1.45 -44.50
N VAL A 5 39.27 -2.67 -44.19
CA VAL A 5 39.31 -3.22 -42.83
C VAL A 5 40.77 -3.37 -42.41
N LYS A 6 41.24 -2.52 -41.49
CA LYS A 6 42.54 -2.68 -40.83
C LYS A 6 42.50 -3.95 -39.97
N LYS A 7 43.17 -5.00 -40.45
CA LYS A 7 43.40 -6.24 -39.68
C LYS A 7 44.26 -5.87 -38.46
N ARG A 8 43.66 -5.90 -37.26
CA ARG A 8 44.35 -5.62 -35.99
C ARG A 8 45.54 -6.57 -35.87
N SER A 9 46.77 -6.05 -35.90
CA SER A 9 47.99 -6.83 -35.67
C SER A 9 48.27 -6.89 -34.16
N SER A 10 47.48 -7.67 -33.44
CA SER A 10 47.79 -8.06 -32.06
C SER A 10 48.86 -9.15 -32.09
N LYS A 11 50.09 -8.78 -32.45
CA LYS A 11 51.27 -9.62 -32.16
C LYS A 11 51.71 -9.27 -30.76
N GLU A 12 51.17 -9.99 -29.78
CA GLU A 12 51.77 -10.01 -28.43
C GLU A 12 53.24 -10.41 -28.56
N SER A 13 54.10 -9.71 -27.82
CA SER A 13 55.52 -10.02 -27.82
C SER A 13 55.76 -11.41 -27.22
N ALA A 14 56.83 -12.07 -27.67
CA ALA A 14 57.21 -13.39 -27.13
C ALA A 14 57.40 -13.37 -25.60
N SER A 15 57.79 -12.22 -25.03
CA SER A 15 57.90 -12.02 -23.59
C SER A 15 56.54 -11.94 -22.88
N SER A 16 55.56 -11.24 -23.47
CA SER A 16 54.20 -11.15 -22.95
C SER A 16 53.49 -12.51 -22.95
N LEU A 17 53.70 -13.31 -24.00
CA LEU A 17 53.16 -14.67 -24.08
C LEU A 17 53.78 -15.62 -23.05
N ARG A 18 55.07 -15.47 -22.73
CA ARG A 18 55.72 -16.24 -21.66
C ARG A 18 55.16 -15.88 -20.30
N SER A 19 55.05 -14.59 -19.98
CA SER A 19 54.41 -14.14 -18.75
C SER A 19 52.97 -14.66 -18.63
N ALA A 20 52.21 -14.70 -19.72
CA ALA A 20 50.88 -15.31 -19.70
C ALA A 20 50.90 -16.83 -19.45
N CYS A 21 51.95 -17.54 -19.86
CA CYS A 21 52.14 -18.94 -19.46
C CYS A 21 52.42 -19.04 -17.97
N ASP A 22 53.39 -18.28 -17.47
CA ASP A 22 53.82 -18.31 -16.07
C ASP A 22 52.64 -17.97 -15.14
N ASP A 23 51.87 -16.92 -15.45
CA ASP A 23 50.64 -16.53 -14.73
C ASP A 23 49.60 -17.68 -14.68
N VAL A 24 49.46 -18.45 -15.77
CA VAL A 24 48.53 -19.59 -15.84
C VAL A 24 49.09 -20.76 -15.03
N PHE A 25 50.39 -21.02 -15.06
CA PHE A 25 50.98 -22.07 -14.22
C PHE A 25 50.85 -21.75 -12.73
N ASP A 26 51.01 -20.48 -12.33
CA ASP A 26 50.86 -20.04 -10.94
C ASP A 26 49.39 -20.09 -10.49
N ARG A 27 48.44 -19.64 -11.32
CA ARG A 27 47.01 -19.62 -10.97
C ARG A 27 46.36 -21.00 -10.95
N PHE A 28 46.78 -21.91 -11.84
CA PHE A 28 46.19 -23.24 -11.96
C PHE A 28 47.01 -24.34 -11.25
N GLY A 29 48.13 -23.98 -10.62
CA GLY A 29 48.71 -24.60 -9.42
C GLY A 29 49.10 -26.08 -9.48
N SER A 30 49.00 -26.72 -10.64
CA SER A 30 49.32 -28.12 -10.79
C SER A 30 50.13 -28.31 -12.07
N ASN A 31 51.34 -28.85 -11.90
CA ASN A 31 52.25 -29.29 -12.97
C ASN A 31 51.61 -30.31 -13.95
N ASP A 32 50.33 -30.66 -13.74
CA ASP A 32 49.58 -31.75 -14.36
C ASP A 32 48.32 -31.29 -15.15
N VAL A 33 47.98 -29.99 -15.21
CA VAL A 33 46.75 -29.51 -15.90
C VAL A 33 47.08 -28.52 -17.03
N MET A 34 46.33 -28.59 -18.14
CA MET A 34 46.96 -28.81 -19.44
C MET A 34 47.76 -27.67 -20.11
N PRO A 35 49.01 -28.01 -20.47
CA PRO A 35 49.93 -27.25 -21.29
C PRO A 35 50.14 -27.94 -22.65
N CYS A 36 49.88 -27.23 -23.75
CA CYS A 36 49.97 -27.71 -25.14
C CYS A 36 49.11 -28.96 -25.49
N THR A 37 48.39 -28.93 -26.61
CA THR A 37 47.44 -29.99 -26.98
C THR A 37 48.12 -31.34 -27.20
N ARG A 38 49.41 -31.35 -27.57
CA ARG A 38 50.16 -32.59 -27.78
C ARG A 38 50.41 -33.36 -26.48
N CYS A 39 50.90 -32.68 -25.43
CA CYS A 39 51.11 -33.33 -24.15
C CYS A 39 49.79 -33.77 -23.51
N PHE A 40 48.69 -33.04 -23.80
CA PHE A 40 47.34 -33.45 -23.42
C PHE A 40 46.97 -34.81 -23.96
N ARG A 41 47.06 -34.95 -25.27
CA ARG A 41 46.72 -36.19 -25.97
C ARG A 41 47.63 -37.33 -25.54
N ALA A 42 48.89 -37.03 -25.21
CA ALA A 42 49.86 -38.00 -24.73
C ALA A 42 49.72 -38.34 -23.23
N LYS A 43 48.83 -37.67 -22.48
CA LYS A 43 48.70 -37.78 -21.02
C LYS A 43 50.04 -37.61 -20.29
N ARG A 44 50.87 -36.69 -20.76
CA ARG A 44 52.18 -36.38 -20.17
C ARG A 44 52.14 -35.04 -19.48
N THR A 45 52.90 -34.93 -18.40
CA THR A 45 53.16 -33.64 -17.74
C THR A 45 53.94 -32.75 -18.71
N CYS A 46 53.51 -31.49 -18.82
CA CYS A 46 54.06 -30.58 -19.81
C CYS A 46 54.69 -29.40 -19.09
N ARG A 47 56.02 -29.33 -19.15
CA ARG A 47 56.80 -28.27 -18.52
C ARG A 47 57.38 -27.37 -19.59
N MET A 48 57.28 -26.06 -19.40
CA MET A 48 57.97 -25.09 -20.26
C MET A 48 59.48 -25.30 -20.18
N ALA A 49 60.17 -25.28 -21.32
CA ALA A 49 61.62 -25.38 -21.31
C ALA A 49 62.23 -24.00 -21.02
N GLU A 50 63.23 -23.97 -20.13
CA GLU A 50 63.95 -22.74 -19.80
C GLU A 50 64.51 -22.06 -21.04
N GLY A 51 64.30 -20.74 -21.14
CA GLY A 51 64.75 -19.93 -22.26
C GLY A 51 64.03 -20.18 -23.60
N ALA A 52 63.07 -21.10 -23.67
CA ALA A 52 62.36 -21.46 -24.91
C ALA A 52 60.84 -21.21 -24.85
N ASN A 53 60.25 -20.98 -26.02
CA ASN A 53 58.80 -20.77 -26.22
C ASN A 53 58.02 -22.09 -26.36
N THR A 54 58.65 -23.21 -26.01
CA THR A 54 58.15 -24.55 -26.26
C THR A 54 58.30 -25.38 -25.00
N CYS A 55 57.38 -26.30 -24.76
CA CYS A 55 57.55 -27.25 -23.69
C CYS A 55 58.71 -28.23 -23.94
N GLN A 56 59.24 -28.81 -22.87
CA GLN A 56 60.31 -29.80 -22.93
C GLN A 56 59.96 -31.00 -23.83
N GLY A 57 58.70 -31.48 -23.78
CA GLY A 57 58.23 -32.58 -24.61
C GLY A 57 58.29 -32.27 -26.12
N CYS A 58 57.82 -31.09 -26.53
CA CYS A 58 57.87 -30.64 -27.93
C CYS A 58 59.29 -30.28 -28.37
N LYS A 59 60.12 -29.71 -27.48
CA LYS A 59 61.54 -29.42 -27.72
C LYS A 59 62.32 -30.70 -28.02
N ASN A 60 62.14 -31.74 -27.20
CA ASN A 60 62.81 -33.04 -27.38
C ASN A 60 62.38 -33.73 -28.68
N LEU A 61 61.11 -33.57 -29.08
CA LEU A 61 60.59 -34.13 -30.31
C LEU A 61 60.89 -33.28 -31.57
N LYS A 62 61.49 -32.09 -31.42
CA LYS A 62 61.69 -31.08 -32.48
C LYS A 62 60.42 -30.78 -33.26
N ARG A 63 59.29 -30.62 -32.55
CA ARG A 63 57.96 -30.38 -33.13
C ARG A 63 57.38 -29.05 -32.62
N PRO A 64 56.50 -28.39 -33.39
CA PRO A 64 55.88 -27.14 -32.96
C PRO A 64 55.02 -27.36 -31.71
N CYS A 65 55.05 -26.39 -30.80
CA CYS A 65 54.32 -26.38 -29.54
C CYS A 65 53.27 -25.28 -29.56
N ASP A 66 52.04 -25.60 -29.19
CA ASP A 66 50.91 -24.66 -29.09
C ASP A 66 50.64 -24.18 -27.65
N GLY A 67 51.50 -24.57 -26.69
CA GLY A 67 51.34 -24.24 -25.27
C GLY A 67 51.16 -22.75 -24.96
N LEU A 68 51.92 -21.88 -25.62
CA LEU A 68 51.79 -20.42 -25.45
C LEU A 68 50.42 -19.88 -25.87
N VAL A 69 49.88 -20.39 -26.98
CA VAL A 69 48.58 -19.95 -27.51
C VAL A 69 47.43 -20.44 -26.62
N VAL A 70 47.57 -21.65 -26.09
CA VAL A 70 46.61 -22.22 -25.14
C VAL A 70 46.63 -21.42 -23.83
N ALA A 71 47.82 -21.10 -23.31
CA ALA A 71 47.93 -20.33 -22.07
C ALA A 71 47.35 -18.92 -22.19
N SER A 72 47.65 -18.18 -23.27
CA SER A 72 47.05 -16.85 -23.46
C SER A 72 45.53 -16.92 -23.59
N SER A 73 45.00 -17.96 -24.23
CA SER A 73 43.56 -18.20 -24.32
C SER A 73 42.93 -18.52 -22.96
N LEU A 74 43.60 -19.35 -22.14
CA LEU A 74 43.14 -19.71 -20.79
C LEU A 74 43.18 -18.52 -19.84
N ARG A 75 44.22 -17.70 -19.89
CA ARG A 75 44.30 -16.44 -19.14
C ARG A 75 43.11 -15.56 -19.46
N ARG A 76 42.83 -15.33 -20.75
CA ARG A 76 41.69 -14.52 -21.17
C ARG A 76 40.36 -15.09 -20.66
N LEU A 77 40.16 -16.41 -20.72
CA LEU A 77 38.96 -17.05 -20.19
C LEU A 77 38.86 -16.92 -18.67
N SER A 78 39.98 -17.02 -17.95
CA SER A 78 40.04 -16.82 -16.50
C SER A 78 39.68 -15.39 -16.11
N ASP A 79 40.25 -14.40 -16.81
CA ASP A 79 40.00 -12.99 -16.56
C ASP A 79 38.51 -12.66 -16.86
N GLN A 80 37.97 -13.21 -17.97
CA GLN A 80 36.54 -13.11 -18.27
C GLN A 80 35.67 -13.75 -17.20
N ARG A 81 36.03 -14.95 -16.72
CA ARG A 81 35.30 -15.62 -15.65
C ARG A 81 35.25 -14.77 -14.38
N GLN A 82 36.39 -14.23 -13.94
CA GLN A 82 36.45 -13.36 -12.77
C GLN A 82 35.62 -12.08 -12.94
N GLU A 83 35.65 -11.50 -14.14
CA GLU A 83 34.81 -10.34 -14.47
C GLU A 83 33.31 -10.68 -14.35
N TRP A 84 32.91 -11.87 -14.81
CA TRP A 84 31.53 -12.33 -14.70
C TRP A 84 31.14 -12.66 -13.26
N GLU A 85 32.01 -13.30 -12.49
CA GLU A 85 31.79 -13.56 -11.06
C GLU A 85 31.61 -12.24 -10.28
N ALA A 86 32.42 -11.21 -10.56
CA ALA A 86 32.26 -9.90 -9.95
C ALA A 86 30.94 -9.20 -10.36
N LYS A 87 30.53 -9.34 -11.62
CA LYS A 87 29.24 -8.80 -12.11
C LYS A 87 28.05 -9.53 -11.51
N GLU A 88 28.15 -10.85 -11.34
CA GLU A 88 27.14 -11.67 -10.67
C GLU A 88 26.98 -11.23 -9.22
N GLU A 89 28.09 -11.08 -8.49
CA GLU A 89 28.06 -10.62 -7.10
C GLU A 89 27.45 -9.22 -6.98
N GLN A 90 27.86 -8.28 -7.86
CA GLN A 90 27.28 -6.94 -7.89
C GLN A 90 25.77 -6.96 -8.18
N ALA A 91 25.31 -7.83 -9.08
CA ALA A 91 23.90 -8.00 -9.37
C ALA A 91 23.14 -8.62 -8.18
N SER A 92 23.77 -9.56 -7.48
CA SER A 92 23.25 -10.18 -6.25
C SER A 92 23.05 -9.14 -5.15
N ASP A 93 24.07 -8.32 -4.86
CA ASP A 93 24.00 -7.23 -3.88
C ASP A 93 22.92 -6.21 -4.23
N ALA A 94 22.82 -5.83 -5.51
CA ALA A 94 21.78 -4.93 -5.98
C ALA A 94 20.38 -5.51 -5.78
N LEU A 95 20.19 -6.81 -6.04
CA LEU A 95 18.94 -7.52 -5.82
C LEU A 95 18.57 -7.59 -4.34
N LEU A 96 19.53 -7.87 -3.46
CA LEU A 96 19.32 -7.84 -2.00
C LEU A 96 18.89 -6.45 -1.53
N GLY A 97 19.55 -5.39 -2.00
CA GLY A 97 19.16 -4.01 -1.67
C GLY A 97 17.77 -3.63 -2.18
N LEU A 98 17.33 -4.18 -3.32
CA LEU A 98 15.95 -4.01 -3.80
C LEU A 98 14.94 -4.79 -2.94
N HIS A 99 15.28 -5.99 -2.49
CA HIS A 99 14.44 -6.77 -1.58
C HIS A 99 14.23 -6.07 -0.23
N GLU A 100 15.27 -5.45 0.33
CA GLU A 100 15.16 -4.67 1.55
C GLU A 100 14.21 -3.47 1.39
N LYS A 101 14.36 -2.71 0.30
CA LYS A 101 13.44 -1.60 -0.03
C LYS A 101 12.01 -2.07 -0.22
N LEU A 102 11.81 -3.22 -0.87
CA LEU A 102 10.49 -3.81 -1.06
C LEU A 102 9.85 -4.19 0.28
N ALA A 103 10.61 -4.79 1.21
CA ALA A 103 10.13 -5.08 2.55
C ALA A 103 9.76 -3.81 3.32
N GLN A 104 10.55 -2.74 3.20
CA GLN A 104 10.24 -1.44 3.79
C GLN A 104 8.91 -0.89 3.27
N ILE A 105 8.75 -0.80 1.94
CA ILE A 105 7.51 -0.30 1.32
C ILE A 105 6.30 -1.16 1.69
N GLN A 106 6.47 -2.48 1.75
CA GLN A 106 5.39 -3.38 2.20
C GLN A 106 4.95 -3.08 3.64
N SER A 107 5.89 -2.77 4.53
CA SER A 107 5.57 -2.41 5.91
C SER A 107 4.82 -1.06 6.00
N GLU A 108 5.25 -0.06 5.24
CA GLU A 108 4.58 1.24 5.13
C GLU A 108 3.14 1.10 4.58
N VAL A 109 2.96 0.28 3.54
CA VAL A 109 1.64 -0.02 2.98
C VAL A 109 0.74 -0.71 3.99
N ALA A 110 1.27 -1.70 4.74
CA ALA A 110 0.53 -2.38 5.78
C ALA A 110 0.10 -1.42 6.90
N GLU A 111 0.97 -0.49 7.31
CA GLU A 111 0.65 0.52 8.30
C GLU A 111 -0.45 1.47 7.82
N ALA A 112 -0.31 1.99 6.59
CA ALA A 112 -1.30 2.88 5.98
C ALA A 112 -2.67 2.18 5.82
N ALA A 113 -2.68 0.93 5.38
CA ALA A 113 -3.88 0.11 5.31
C ALA A 113 -4.54 -0.09 6.69
N GLY A 114 -3.73 -0.37 7.72
CA GLY A 114 -4.20 -0.47 9.10
C GLY A 114 -4.81 0.83 9.63
N ARG A 115 -4.17 1.97 9.36
CA ARG A 115 -4.70 3.31 9.69
C ARG A 115 -6.05 3.55 9.00
N LEU A 116 -6.16 3.26 7.71
CA LEU A 116 -7.40 3.41 6.94
C LEU A 116 -8.53 2.50 7.48
N ALA A 117 -8.21 1.25 7.83
CA ALA A 117 -9.17 0.32 8.41
C ALA A 117 -9.73 0.86 9.73
N ARG A 118 -8.88 1.41 10.61
CA ARG A 118 -9.31 2.05 11.86
C ARG A 118 -10.21 3.26 11.61
N ILE A 119 -9.83 4.15 10.69
CA ILE A 119 -10.65 5.31 10.32
C ILE A 119 -12.03 4.86 9.81
N ARG A 120 -12.09 3.85 8.95
CA ARG A 120 -13.35 3.28 8.45
C ARG A 120 -14.20 2.70 9.58
N ALA A 121 -13.59 2.01 10.54
CA ALA A 121 -14.30 1.44 11.69
C ALA A 121 -14.87 2.54 12.60
N ILE A 122 -14.08 3.56 12.92
CA ILE A 122 -14.52 4.72 13.70
C ILE A 122 -15.65 5.44 12.98
N ARG A 123 -15.51 5.71 11.67
CA ARG A 123 -16.55 6.37 10.86
C ARG A 123 -17.88 5.62 10.91
N ARG A 124 -17.87 4.28 10.83
CA ARG A 124 -19.09 3.47 10.96
C ARG A 124 -19.74 3.64 12.33
N LYS A 125 -18.95 3.50 13.41
CA LYS A 125 -19.45 3.68 14.79
C LYS A 125 -20.00 5.08 15.04
N VAL A 126 -19.36 6.11 14.51
CA VAL A 126 -19.84 7.50 14.60
C VAL A 126 -21.16 7.66 13.86
N LYS A 127 -21.29 7.09 12.65
CA LYS A 127 -22.54 7.12 11.89
C LYS A 127 -23.67 6.38 12.61
N GLU A 128 -23.40 5.21 13.16
CA GLU A 128 -24.37 4.44 13.97
C GLU A 128 -24.85 5.25 15.16
N ARG A 129 -23.92 5.81 15.95
CA ARG A 129 -24.25 6.67 17.09
C ARG A 129 -25.05 7.90 16.68
N HIS A 130 -24.71 8.56 15.58
CA HIS A 130 -25.44 9.72 15.08
C HIS A 130 -26.89 9.37 14.75
N VAL A 131 -27.13 8.24 14.08
CA VAL A 131 -28.49 7.77 13.77
C VAL A 131 -29.26 7.44 15.04
N GLU A 132 -28.62 6.75 15.99
CA GLU A 132 -29.23 6.42 17.29
C GLU A 132 -29.61 7.67 18.09
N THR A 133 -28.71 8.64 18.20
CA THR A 133 -28.99 9.92 18.90
C THR A 133 -30.07 10.73 18.21
N PHE A 134 -30.10 10.72 16.88
CA PHE A 134 -31.14 11.40 16.12
C PHE A 134 -32.51 10.74 16.34
N ALA A 135 -32.59 9.41 16.27
CA ALA A 135 -33.82 8.67 16.52
C ALA A 135 -34.34 8.90 17.96
N ARG A 136 -33.45 8.86 18.95
CA ARG A 136 -33.81 9.15 20.33
C ARG A 136 -34.32 10.57 20.53
N GLY A 137 -33.66 11.57 19.93
CA GLY A 137 -34.11 12.96 20.02
C GLY A 137 -35.50 13.17 19.39
N MET A 138 -35.78 12.52 18.26
CA MET A 138 -37.12 12.55 17.66
C MET A 138 -38.17 11.90 18.56
N GLN A 139 -37.85 10.76 19.18
CA GLN A 139 -38.75 10.10 20.13
C GLN A 139 -39.02 10.93 21.40
N GLU A 140 -38.01 11.64 21.91
CA GLU A 140 -38.18 12.55 23.05
C GLU A 140 -39.11 13.72 22.69
N LEU A 141 -38.98 14.30 21.49
CA LEU A 141 -39.89 15.34 21.00
C LEU A 141 -41.34 14.83 20.81
N GLU A 142 -41.50 13.63 20.23
CA GLU A 142 -42.83 13.00 20.10
C GLU A 142 -43.45 12.66 21.46
N GLY A 143 -42.65 12.36 22.49
CA GLY A 143 -43.14 12.13 23.85
C GLY A 143 -43.50 13.41 24.60
N GLU A 144 -42.88 14.54 24.27
CA GLU A 144 -43.25 15.86 24.81
C GLU A 144 -44.55 16.39 24.19
N ASP A 145 -44.96 15.91 23.01
CA ASP A 145 -46.27 16.22 22.42
C ASP A 145 -47.45 15.70 23.28
N ASP A 146 -47.28 14.72 24.17
CA ASP A 146 -48.32 14.28 25.13
C ASP A 146 -48.59 15.33 26.24
N VAL A 147 -47.68 16.29 26.44
CA VAL A 147 -47.85 17.37 27.42
C VAL A 147 -48.88 18.38 26.93
N LEU A 148 -48.98 18.59 25.62
CA LEU A 148 -49.93 19.53 25.02
C LEU A 148 -51.40 19.10 25.25
N PRO A 149 -51.82 17.85 24.96
CA PRO A 149 -53.16 17.36 25.31
C PRO A 149 -53.46 17.42 26.80
N ALA A 150 -52.47 17.18 27.67
CA ALA A 150 -52.65 17.25 29.12
C ALA A 150 -52.85 18.69 29.61
N LEU A 151 -52.10 19.65 29.05
CA LEU A 151 -52.28 21.08 29.29
C LEU A 151 -53.63 21.58 28.74
N ASP A 152 -53.99 21.21 27.52
CA ASP A 152 -55.29 21.54 26.92
C ASP A 152 -56.46 20.97 27.74
N ALA A 153 -56.34 19.73 28.24
CA ALA A 153 -57.36 19.13 29.08
C ALA A 153 -57.47 19.85 30.44
N HIS A 154 -56.33 20.24 31.02
CA HIS A 154 -56.31 21.03 32.26
C HIS A 154 -56.87 22.44 32.05
N GLU A 155 -56.53 23.12 30.96
CA GLU A 155 -57.08 24.43 30.60
C GLU A 155 -58.59 24.35 30.42
N ARG A 156 -59.08 23.38 29.63
CA ARG A 156 -60.52 23.13 29.46
C ARG A 156 -61.20 22.84 30.80
N TRP A 157 -60.56 22.10 31.70
CA TRP A 157 -61.10 21.84 33.04
C TRP A 157 -61.21 23.12 33.87
N VAL A 158 -60.15 23.95 33.93
CA VAL A 158 -60.15 25.23 34.66
C VAL A 158 -61.23 26.16 34.11
N VAL A 159 -61.34 26.27 32.77
CA VAL A 159 -62.35 27.12 32.14
C VAL A 159 -63.77 26.64 32.47
N ASN A 160 -64.02 25.33 32.45
CA ASN A 160 -65.33 24.78 32.82
C ASN A 160 -65.67 25.02 34.30
N ASP A 161 -64.69 24.90 35.20
CA ASP A 161 -64.87 25.16 36.63
C ASP A 161 -65.19 26.64 36.90
N LEU A 162 -64.47 27.55 36.25
CA LEU A 162 -64.72 29.00 36.31
C LEU A 162 -66.12 29.37 35.78
N GLN A 163 -66.54 28.76 34.67
CA GLN A 163 -67.90 28.97 34.13
C GLN A 163 -68.97 28.42 35.08
N ALA A 164 -68.74 27.26 35.72
CA ALA A 164 -69.64 26.70 36.72
C ALA A 164 -69.75 27.59 37.98
N ALA A 165 -68.66 28.27 38.34
CA ALA A 165 -68.64 29.29 39.39
C ALA A 165 -69.30 30.62 38.97
N GLY A 166 -69.78 30.73 37.72
CA GLY A 166 -70.47 31.90 37.19
C GLY A 166 -69.54 33.00 36.66
N VAL A 167 -68.26 32.69 36.43
CA VAL A 167 -67.32 33.61 35.79
C VAL A 167 -67.61 33.64 34.28
N SER A 168 -67.80 34.85 33.74
CA SER A 168 -68.08 35.04 32.31
C SER A 168 -66.90 34.59 31.44
N ASN A 169 -67.21 33.95 30.32
CA ASN A 169 -66.23 33.54 29.31
C ASN A 169 -65.67 34.72 28.49
N GLU A 170 -66.35 35.87 28.56
CA GLU A 170 -65.90 37.15 28.00
C GLU A 170 -65.06 37.87 29.05
N ALA A 171 -63.74 37.61 29.01
CA ALA A 171 -62.79 38.32 29.85
C ALA A 171 -62.41 39.66 29.19
N ASP A 172 -62.99 40.76 29.68
CA ASP A 172 -62.55 42.12 29.31
C ASP A 172 -61.31 42.49 30.14
N TRP A 173 -60.13 42.09 29.67
CA TRP A 173 -58.85 42.31 30.36
C TRP A 173 -58.60 43.78 30.72
N ALA A 174 -59.08 44.71 29.90
CA ALA A 174 -58.96 46.15 30.14
C ALA A 174 -59.72 46.60 31.41
N SER A 175 -60.86 45.94 31.73
CA SER A 175 -61.64 46.22 32.93
C SER A 175 -60.96 45.79 34.24
N PHE A 176 -60.01 44.85 34.17
CA PHE A 176 -59.24 44.35 35.33
C PHE A 176 -57.95 45.15 35.59
N GLY A 177 -57.67 46.20 34.80
CA GLY A 177 -56.47 47.03 34.95
C GLY A 177 -55.18 46.35 34.47
N ILE A 178 -55.30 45.20 33.82
CA ILE A 178 -54.22 44.50 33.13
C ILE A 178 -54.26 45.03 31.69
N GLY A 179 -53.31 45.88 31.33
CA GLY A 179 -53.41 46.85 30.23
C GLY A 179 -53.83 46.32 28.85
N ASP A 180 -54.11 47.26 27.93
CA ASP A 180 -54.56 47.04 26.53
C ASP A 180 -53.71 46.04 25.71
N GLU A 181 -52.54 45.65 26.20
CA GLU A 181 -51.65 44.68 25.55
C GLU A 181 -52.28 43.27 25.42
N PHE A 182 -53.22 42.90 26.30
CA PHE A 182 -53.89 41.60 26.28
C PHE A 182 -55.30 41.61 25.68
N ALA A 183 -55.81 42.79 25.27
CA ALA A 183 -57.15 42.92 24.68
C ALA A 183 -57.31 42.13 23.37
N SER A 184 -56.21 41.75 22.72
CA SER A 184 -56.18 40.97 21.48
C SER A 184 -56.34 39.45 21.65
N LEU A 185 -56.31 38.93 22.88
CA LEU A 185 -56.33 37.48 23.13
C LEU A 185 -57.70 36.83 22.93
N GLY A 186 -58.78 37.61 22.84
CA GLY A 186 -60.13 37.09 22.60
C GLY A 186 -60.72 36.26 23.77
N PRO A 187 -61.87 35.60 23.58
CA PRO A 187 -62.55 34.83 24.63
C PRO A 187 -61.73 33.60 25.05
N LEU A 188 -61.91 33.14 26.30
CA LEU A 188 -61.20 31.97 26.85
C LEU A 188 -61.51 30.64 26.12
N VAL A 189 -62.58 30.60 25.31
CA VAL A 189 -62.91 29.46 24.43
C VAL A 189 -63.41 29.98 23.09
N SER A 190 -62.82 29.51 21.98
CA SER A 190 -63.40 29.72 20.65
C SER A 190 -64.66 28.87 20.47
N SER A 191 -65.76 29.49 20.03
CA SER A 191 -67.10 28.88 19.92
C SER A 191 -67.25 27.75 18.89
N SER A 192 -66.14 27.19 18.37
CA SER A 192 -66.15 26.19 17.29
C SER A 192 -66.16 24.74 17.77
N ASP A 193 -65.93 24.43 19.05
CA ASP A 193 -65.85 23.03 19.53
C ASP A 193 -67.19 22.41 19.96
N THR A 194 -68.32 23.09 19.73
CA THR A 194 -69.66 22.56 20.04
C THR A 194 -70.40 22.09 18.78
N ARG A 195 -69.97 20.98 18.17
CA ARG A 195 -70.72 20.15 17.18
C ARG A 195 -69.87 18.89 16.90
N GLN A 196 -70.23 17.65 17.23
CA GLN A 196 -71.48 16.92 16.98
C GLN A 196 -71.59 15.71 17.93
N VAL A 197 -72.66 15.67 18.73
CA VAL A 197 -73.29 14.40 19.12
C VAL A 197 -74.37 14.16 18.07
N ILE A 198 -74.11 13.27 17.11
CA ILE A 198 -75.18 12.71 16.25
C ILE A 198 -75.52 11.34 16.81
N GLY A 199 -76.68 11.27 17.47
CA GLY A 199 -77.35 10.01 17.78
C GLY A 199 -77.86 9.37 16.48
N GLY A 200 -77.42 8.15 16.22
CA GLY A 200 -78.00 7.26 15.23
C GLY A 200 -78.85 6.20 15.92
N SER A 201 -80.16 6.34 15.89
CA SER A 201 -81.09 5.23 16.14
C SER A 201 -82.38 5.41 15.32
N SER A 202 -82.61 4.49 14.40
CA SER A 202 -83.94 3.91 14.07
C SER A 202 -83.74 2.74 13.11
N GLY A 203 -84.36 1.60 13.42
CA GLY A 203 -84.39 0.39 12.60
C GLY A 203 -85.70 0.24 11.82
N GLY A 204 -85.76 -0.81 11.00
CA GLY A 204 -87.02 -1.39 10.50
C GLY A 204 -87.02 -1.77 9.01
N SER A 205 -86.69 -3.03 8.70
CA SER A 205 -87.56 -4.05 8.06
C SER A 205 -86.71 -5.19 7.50
#